data_AF-A0A9D4XRD2-F1
#
_entry.id   AF-A0A9D4XRD2-F1
#
_cell.length_a   1.000
_cell.length_b   1.000
_cell.length_c   1.000
_cell.angle_alpha   90.00
_cell.angle_beta   90.00
_cell.angle_gamma   90.00
#
_symmetry.space_group_name_H-M   'P 1'
#
loop_
_entity.id
_entity.type
_entity.pdbx_description
1 polymer ?
#
loop_
_entity_poly.entity_id
_entity_poly.type
_entity_poly.pdbx_seq_one_letter_code
_entity_poly.pdbx_strand_id
1 'polypeptide(L)'
;KKLIPACISFLRYIPEFDSPIEMATVPEPKRKTCFYIFHREPLASLIELSSFVTSDHQRGFIDQYGDLLTLLRMIVDPVPLQTLLQFYDPELRCFTFQDYQLAPTLEEYSILLSVPIRHQVPFLDVPKEVDFKVVARAL
;
A
#
# COMPACT_ATOMS: atom_id res chain seq x y z
N LYS A 1 -17.42 -20.64 -12.50
CA LYS A 1 -16.39 -20.48 -13.56
C LYS A 1 -16.98 -19.64 -14.71
N LYS A 2 -16.97 -18.29 -14.61
CA LYS A 2 -17.25 -17.33 -15.72
C LYS A 2 -17.22 -15.84 -15.29
N LEU A 3 -16.43 -15.43 -14.28
CA LEU A 3 -16.39 -14.00 -13.86
C LEU A 3 -15.29 -13.17 -14.54
N ILE A 4 -14.34 -13.81 -15.22
CA ILE A 4 -13.20 -13.15 -15.88
C ILE A 4 -13.60 -12.22 -17.06
N PRO A 5 -14.69 -12.45 -17.84
CA PRO A 5 -15.01 -11.55 -18.97
C PRO A 5 -15.56 -10.18 -18.54
N ALA A 6 -16.12 -10.05 -17.34
CA ALA A 6 -16.83 -8.83 -16.95
C ALA A 6 -15.88 -7.67 -16.59
N CYS A 7 -14.76 -7.96 -15.91
CA CYS A 7 -13.80 -6.93 -15.54
C CYS A 7 -13.07 -6.33 -16.75
N ILE A 8 -12.88 -7.11 -17.81
CA ILE A 8 -12.28 -6.61 -19.07
C ILE A 8 -13.22 -5.63 -19.79
N SER A 9 -14.54 -5.84 -19.69
CA SER A 9 -15.52 -4.93 -20.32
C SER A 9 -15.66 -3.60 -19.60
N PHE A 10 -15.43 -3.54 -18.29
CA PHE A 10 -15.57 -2.31 -17.51
C PHE A 10 -14.44 -1.30 -17.80
N LEU A 11 -13.24 -1.78 -18.11
CA LEU A 11 -12.10 -0.94 -18.51
C LEU A 11 -12.18 -0.40 -19.94
N ARG A 12 -13.20 -0.79 -20.74
CA ARG A 12 -13.42 -0.26 -22.10
C ARG A 12 -14.39 0.91 -22.17
N TYR A 13 -15.02 1.31 -21.06
CA TYR A 13 -15.95 2.44 -21.04
C TYR A 13 -15.32 3.64 -20.35
N ILE A 14 -14.33 4.25 -21.01
CA ILE A 14 -13.91 5.63 -20.74
C ILE A 14 -14.31 6.43 -21.98
N PRO A 15 -15.20 7.43 -21.86
CA PRO A 15 -15.70 8.16 -23.02
C PRO A 15 -14.60 9.02 -23.64
N GLU A 16 -14.57 8.94 -24.97
CA GLU A 16 -13.70 9.51 -26.00
C GLU A 16 -13.15 10.92 -25.74
N PHE A 17 -11.81 11.04 -25.79
CA PHE A 17 -11.11 12.27 -26.15
C PHE A 17 -10.66 12.12 -27.61
N ASP A 18 -11.41 12.74 -28.54
CA ASP A 18 -11.15 12.68 -29.97
C ASP A 18 -9.90 13.50 -30.36
N SER A 19 -8.79 12.80 -30.65
CA SER A 19 -7.92 13.13 -31.79
C SER A 19 -7.01 11.94 -32.12
N PRO A 20 -6.88 11.52 -33.39
CA PRO A 20 -6.06 10.38 -33.75
C PRO A 20 -4.59 10.78 -33.79
N ILE A 21 -3.89 10.61 -32.67
CA ILE A 21 -2.42 10.51 -32.71
C ILE A 21 -2.12 9.11 -33.23
N GLU A 22 -1.59 9.04 -34.45
CA GLU A 22 -1.07 7.82 -35.06
C GLU A 22 0.19 7.39 -34.30
N MET A 23 -0.01 6.78 -33.13
CA MET A 23 1.07 6.22 -32.34
C MET A 23 1.45 4.88 -32.96
N ALA A 24 2.70 4.80 -33.42
CA ALA A 24 3.34 3.55 -33.80
C ALA A 24 2.97 2.47 -32.78
N THR A 25 2.55 1.30 -33.27
CA THR A 25 2.18 0.16 -32.44
C THR A 25 3.42 -0.39 -31.73
N VAL A 26 3.81 0.27 -30.65
CA VAL A 26 4.79 -0.26 -29.70
C VAL A 26 4.20 -1.58 -29.20
N PRO A 27 4.91 -2.72 -29.36
CA PRO A 27 4.41 -3.99 -28.87
C PRO A 27 4.17 -3.86 -27.38
N GLU A 28 2.89 -3.87 -26.97
CA GLU A 28 2.56 -3.76 -25.56
C GLU A 28 3.21 -4.92 -24.81
N PRO A 29 4.13 -4.66 -23.87
CA PRO A 29 4.74 -5.72 -23.10
C PRO A 29 3.62 -6.44 -22.36
N LYS A 30 3.44 -7.74 -22.64
CA LYS A 30 2.44 -8.56 -21.96
C LYS A 30 2.70 -8.49 -20.46
N ARG A 31 1.81 -7.80 -19.74
CA ARG A 31 1.91 -7.64 -18.29
C ARG A 31 1.94 -9.03 -17.65
N LYS A 32 2.97 -9.29 -16.85
CA LYS A 32 3.05 -10.50 -16.04
C LYS A 32 2.06 -10.36 -14.89
N THR A 33 0.82 -10.80 -15.09
CA THR A 33 -0.17 -10.84 -14.01
C THR A 33 0.20 -11.96 -13.05
N CYS A 34 0.77 -11.60 -11.89
CA CYS A 34 0.98 -12.55 -10.82
C CYS A 34 -0.35 -12.85 -10.11
N PHE A 35 -0.59 -14.13 -9.82
CA PHE A 35 -1.68 -14.52 -8.94
C PHE A 35 -1.23 -14.28 -7.50
N TYR A 36 -1.82 -13.29 -6.85
CA TYR A 36 -1.61 -13.06 -5.43
C TYR A 36 -2.57 -13.94 -4.63
N ILE A 37 -2.00 -14.79 -3.77
CA ILE A 37 -2.75 -15.47 -2.72
C ILE A 37 -2.63 -14.58 -1.50
N PHE A 38 -3.73 -13.95 -1.11
CA PHE A 38 -3.78 -13.34 0.20
C PHE A 38 -3.79 -14.47 1.23
N HIS A 39 -2.71 -14.55 2.01
CA HIS A 39 -2.80 -15.21 3.29
C HIS A 39 -3.84 -14.45 4.10
N ARG A 40 -5.02 -15.07 4.29
CA ARG A 40 -5.92 -14.65 5.36
C ARG A 40 -5.27 -15.11 6.65
N GLU A 41 -4.27 -14.37 7.10
CA GLU A 41 -3.88 -14.45 8.49
C GLU A 41 -5.14 -14.17 9.31
N PRO A 42 -5.48 -15.03 10.28
CA PRO A 42 -6.64 -14.81 11.12
C PRO A 42 -6.39 -13.54 11.94
N LEU A 43 -6.88 -12.40 11.43
CA LEU A 43 -6.84 -11.12 12.14
C LEU A 43 -7.68 -11.13 13.42
N ALA A 44 -8.37 -12.23 13.73
CA ALA A 44 -9.14 -12.43 14.94
C ALA A 44 -8.34 -12.09 16.20
N SER A 45 -7.09 -12.57 16.31
CA SER A 45 -6.24 -12.25 17.45
C SER A 45 -5.83 -10.77 17.50
N LEU A 46 -5.57 -10.14 16.36
CA LEU A 46 -5.30 -8.69 16.32
C LEU A 46 -6.54 -7.87 16.69
N ILE A 47 -7.71 -8.26 16.19
CA ILE A 47 -8.99 -7.64 16.54
C ILE A 47 -9.28 -7.83 18.03
N GLU A 48 -8.97 -9.00 18.60
CA GLU A 48 -9.07 -9.25 20.04
C GLU A 48 -8.11 -8.33 20.80
N LEU A 49 -6.85 -8.23 20.37
CA LEU A 49 -5.86 -7.30 20.94
C LEU A 49 -6.37 -5.85 20.92
N SER A 50 -7.09 -5.44 19.87
CA SER A 50 -7.70 -4.10 19.78
C SER A 50 -8.73 -3.82 20.88
N SER A 51 -9.33 -4.86 21.46
CA SER A 51 -10.31 -4.74 22.56
C SER A 51 -9.65 -4.48 23.92
N PHE A 52 -8.36 -4.79 24.06
CA PHE A 52 -7.59 -4.47 25.27
C PHE A 52 -7.19 -3.00 25.35
N VAL A 53 -7.34 -2.24 24.25
CA VAL A 53 -7.19 -0.78 24.29
C VAL A 53 -8.43 -0.22 24.98
N THR A 54 -8.31 0.01 26.29
CA THR A 54 -9.38 0.58 27.12
C THR A 54 -9.71 2.01 26.69
N SER A 55 -10.90 2.49 27.05
CA SER A 55 -11.32 3.89 26.81
C SER A 55 -10.29 4.90 27.32
N ASP A 56 -9.63 4.58 28.44
CA ASP A 56 -8.69 5.47 29.12
C ASP A 56 -7.36 5.56 28.36
N HIS A 57 -6.99 4.52 27.61
CA HIS A 57 -5.78 4.48 26.79
C HIS A 57 -6.03 4.75 25.30
N GLN A 58 -7.31 4.77 24.88
CA GLN A 58 -7.68 4.98 23.48
C GLN A 58 -7.19 6.31 22.93
N ARG A 59 -7.29 7.40 23.71
CA ARG A 59 -6.80 8.72 23.27
C ARG A 59 -5.29 8.72 23.05
N GLY A 60 -4.52 8.19 23.99
CA GLY A 60 -3.07 8.09 23.86
C GLY A 60 -2.64 7.16 22.72
N PHE A 61 -3.42 6.12 22.44
CA PHE A 61 -3.19 5.25 21.29
C PHE A 61 -3.41 6.00 19.97
N ILE A 62 -4.52 6.74 19.83
CA ILE A 62 -4.81 7.54 18.64
C ILE A 62 -3.75 8.63 18.43
N ASP A 63 -3.31 9.30 19.51
CA ASP A 63 -2.27 10.33 19.39
C ASP A 63 -0.92 9.79 18.86
N GLN A 64 -0.63 8.51 19.12
CA GLN A 64 0.64 7.89 18.71
C GLN A 64 0.56 7.13 17.39
N TYR A 65 -0.51 6.38 17.17
CA TYR A 65 -0.66 5.44 16.05
C TYR A 65 -1.79 5.83 15.10
N GLY A 66 -2.53 6.89 15.42
CA GLY A 66 -3.68 7.35 14.65
C GLY A 66 -4.84 6.35 14.68
N ASP A 67 -5.57 6.32 13.57
CA ASP A 67 -6.80 5.55 13.40
C ASP A 67 -6.55 4.10 12.97
N LEU A 68 -5.41 3.53 13.39
CA LEU A 68 -5.01 2.16 13.10
C LEU A 68 -6.06 1.14 13.60
N LEU A 69 -6.73 1.42 14.72
CA LEU A 69 -7.81 0.56 15.23
C LEU A 69 -9.01 0.52 14.29
N THR A 70 -9.32 1.64 13.62
CA THR A 70 -10.37 1.72 12.62
C THR A 70 -9.95 0.99 11.35
N LEU A 71 -8.71 1.15 10.90
CA LEU A 71 -8.18 0.41 9.75
C LEU A 71 -8.24 -1.12 9.98
N LEU A 72 -7.91 -1.59 11.19
CA LEU A 72 -7.97 -3.00 11.55
C LEU A 72 -9.39 -3.58 11.53
N ARG A 73 -10.40 -2.75 11.83
CA ARG A 73 -11.82 -3.13 11.84
C ARG A 73 -12.52 -2.84 10.51
N MET A 74 -11.83 -2.21 9.56
CA MET A 74 -12.38 -1.82 8.27
C MET A 74 -12.71 -3.07 7.45
N ILE A 75 -13.96 -3.16 7.01
CA ILE A 75 -14.38 -4.20 6.07
C ILE A 75 -14.03 -3.71 4.68
N VAL A 76 -13.02 -4.34 4.07
CA VAL A 76 -12.61 -4.05 2.69
C VAL A 76 -13.24 -5.09 1.77
N ASP A 77 -13.91 -4.63 0.70
CA ASP A 77 -14.37 -5.51 -0.35
C ASP A 77 -13.15 -6.15 -1.04
N PRO A 78 -13.02 -7.49 -1.06
CA PRO A 78 -11.88 -8.15 -1.69
C PRO A 78 -11.81 -7.91 -3.20
N VAL A 79 -12.93 -7.58 -3.87
CA VAL A 79 -12.96 -7.47 -5.33
C VAL A 79 -12.14 -6.27 -5.85
N PRO A 80 -12.34 -5.03 -5.36
CA PRO A 80 -11.47 -3.90 -5.70
C PRO A 80 -10.01 -4.14 -5.35
N LEU A 81 -9.74 -4.72 -4.17
CA LEU A 81 -8.37 -4.97 -3.70
C LEU A 81 -7.63 -5.95 -4.61
N GLN A 82 -8.29 -7.06 -4.98
CA GLN A 82 -7.73 -8.03 -5.92
C GLN A 82 -7.50 -7.41 -7.31
N THR A 83 -8.37 -6.50 -7.74
CA THR A 83 -8.21 -5.79 -9.01
C THR A 83 -7.01 -4.87 -8.98
N LEU A 84 -6.85 -4.07 -7.91
CA LEU A 84 -5.69 -3.19 -7.72
C LEU A 84 -4.38 -3.99 -7.65
N LEU A 85 -4.37 -5.12 -6.94
CA LEU A 85 -3.18 -5.96 -6.84
C LEU A 85 -2.66 -6.49 -8.17
N GLN A 86 -3.49 -6.63 -9.21
CA GLN A 86 -3.01 -7.02 -10.54
C GLN A 86 -1.97 -6.04 -11.11
N PHE A 87 -1.97 -4.82 -10.60
CA PHE A 87 -1.05 -3.76 -10.98
C PHE A 87 0.08 -3.58 -9.96
N TYR A 88 0.10 -4.31 -8.84
CA TYR A 88 1.15 -4.16 -7.82
C TYR A 88 2.46 -4.78 -8.28
N ASP A 89 3.52 -3.98 -8.30
CA ASP A 89 4.90 -4.39 -8.49
C ASP A 89 5.55 -4.61 -7.11
N PRO A 90 5.94 -5.85 -6.77
CA PRO A 90 6.50 -6.16 -5.46
C PRO A 90 7.94 -5.64 -5.29
N GLU A 91 8.71 -5.47 -6.37
CA GLU A 91 10.08 -4.96 -6.31
C GLU A 91 10.06 -3.45 -6.03
N LEU A 92 9.19 -2.72 -6.73
CA LEU A 92 9.04 -1.28 -6.58
C LEU A 92 8.10 -0.88 -5.43
N ARG A 93 7.31 -1.81 -4.91
CA ARG A 93 6.30 -1.59 -3.87
C ARG A 93 5.27 -0.51 -4.24
N CYS A 94 4.88 -0.45 -5.51
CA CYS A 94 3.90 0.50 -6.05
C CYS A 94 2.98 -0.18 -7.07
N PHE A 95 1.88 0.48 -7.44
CA PHE A 95 1.02 0.02 -8.52
C PHE A 95 1.50 0.59 -9.85
N THR A 96 1.88 -0.26 -10.78
CA THR A 96 2.41 0.10 -12.09
C THR A 96 1.32 -0.01 -13.17
N PHE A 97 1.03 1.12 -13.82
CA PHE A 97 0.22 1.19 -15.04
C PHE A 97 1.12 1.42 -16.25
N GLN A 98 0.54 1.56 -17.44
CA GLN A 98 1.31 1.77 -18.67
C GLN A 98 2.16 3.03 -18.63
N ASP A 99 1.53 4.12 -18.21
CA ASP A 99 2.07 5.47 -18.39
C ASP A 99 2.42 6.13 -17.04
N TYR A 100 2.06 5.50 -15.91
CA TYR A 100 2.28 6.06 -14.59
C TYR A 100 2.37 4.97 -13.51
N GLN A 101 2.92 5.35 -12.36
CA GLN A 101 2.96 4.54 -11.16
C GLN A 101 2.13 5.23 -10.08
N LEU A 102 1.31 4.47 -9.36
CA LEU A 102 0.65 4.92 -8.14
C LEU A 102 1.41 4.33 -6.95
N ALA A 103 2.10 5.19 -6.22
CA ALA A 103 2.57 4.90 -4.88
C ALA A 103 1.83 5.86 -3.94
N PRO A 104 1.24 5.38 -2.84
CA PRO A 104 0.62 6.29 -1.89
C PRO A 104 1.69 7.23 -1.34
N THR A 105 1.38 8.51 -1.38
CA THR A 105 2.21 9.60 -0.86
C THR A 105 2.19 9.61 0.67
N LEU A 106 3.14 10.32 1.27
CA LEU A 106 3.19 10.46 2.73
C LEU A 106 1.95 11.17 3.27
N GLU A 107 1.42 12.11 2.50
CA GLU A 107 0.19 12.86 2.73
C GLU A 107 -1.04 11.94 2.73
N GLU A 108 -1.14 11.03 1.77
CA GLU A 108 -2.25 10.06 1.70
C GLU A 108 -2.21 9.08 2.89
N TYR A 109 -1.02 8.61 3.31
CA TYR A 109 -0.90 7.81 4.52
C TYR A 109 -1.25 8.58 5.78
N SER A 110 -0.87 9.85 5.85
CA SER A 110 -1.21 10.74 6.95
C SER A 110 -2.72 10.88 7.11
N ILE A 111 -3.44 11.05 5.99
CA ILE A 111 -4.90 11.11 5.97
C ILE A 111 -5.50 9.76 6.34
N LEU A 112 -5.05 8.67 5.71
CA LEU A 112 -5.58 7.31 5.93
C LEU A 112 -5.47 6.88 7.40
N LEU A 113 -4.35 7.17 8.03
CA LEU A 113 -4.09 6.82 9.42
C LEU A 113 -4.47 7.94 10.39
N SER A 114 -4.88 9.12 9.93
CA SER A 114 -5.04 10.31 10.79
C SER A 114 -3.80 10.59 11.66
N VAL A 115 -2.60 10.37 11.12
CA VAL A 115 -1.31 10.63 11.80
C VAL A 115 -0.65 11.82 11.13
N PRO A 116 -0.27 12.89 11.84
CA PRO A 116 0.40 14.03 11.22
C PRO A 116 1.78 13.64 10.71
N ILE A 117 2.15 14.19 9.54
CA ILE A 117 3.52 14.08 9.03
C ILE A 117 4.45 14.80 10.00
N ARG A 118 5.33 14.04 10.67
CA ARG A 118 6.39 14.61 11.50
C ARG A 118 7.55 14.96 10.58
N HIS A 119 8.11 16.16 10.70
CA HIS A 119 9.36 16.55 10.02
C HIS A 119 10.61 15.87 10.61
N GLN A 120 10.42 14.71 11.24
CA GLN A 120 11.49 13.86 11.74
C GLN A 120 11.96 13.00 10.57
N VAL A 121 13.26 12.95 10.33
CA VAL A 121 13.81 12.09 9.27
C VAL A 121 13.68 10.64 9.76
N PRO A 122 12.79 9.82 9.18
CA PRO A 122 12.69 8.43 9.62
C PRO A 122 13.99 7.73 9.22
N PHE A 123 14.51 6.87 10.09
CA PHE A 123 15.73 6.07 9.86
C PHE A 123 17.07 6.82 9.88
N LEU A 124 17.11 8.11 10.22
CA LEU A 124 18.31 8.70 10.79
C LEU A 124 18.30 8.48 12.31
N ASP A 125 18.44 7.22 12.72
CA ASP A 125 19.35 6.99 13.83
C ASP A 125 20.72 7.36 13.27
N VAL A 126 21.07 8.65 13.31
CA VAL A 126 22.48 9.03 13.17
C VAL A 126 23.18 8.16 14.19
N PRO A 127 24.04 7.20 13.78
CA PRO A 127 24.73 6.38 14.74
C PRO A 127 25.40 7.34 15.70
N LYS A 128 25.08 7.22 16.99
CA LYS A 128 25.89 7.86 18.04
C LYS A 128 27.32 7.52 17.68
N GLU A 129 28.14 8.54 17.36
CA GLU A 129 29.41 8.44 16.63
C GLU A 129 29.98 7.03 16.55
N VAL A 130 30.09 6.47 15.35
CA VAL A 130 30.62 5.11 15.15
C VAL A 130 31.99 5.02 15.84
N ASP A 131 32.09 4.23 16.91
CA ASP A 131 33.36 4.00 17.57
C ASP A 131 34.23 3.09 16.68
N PHE A 132 35.12 3.72 15.92
CA PHE A 132 36.04 3.05 15.03
C PHE A 132 36.95 2.03 15.74
N LYS A 133 37.12 2.12 17.08
CA LYS A 133 37.83 1.09 17.85
C LYS A 133 37.06 -0.22 17.92
N VAL A 134 35.73 -0.19 17.94
CA VAL A 134 34.89 -1.39 17.94
C VAL A 134 34.95 -2.07 16.57
N VAL A 135 34.86 -1.28 15.50
CA VAL A 135 34.98 -1.79 14.11
C VAL A 135 36.34 -2.45 13.89
N ALA A 136 37.41 -1.80 14.33
CA ALA A 136 38.78 -2.31 14.17
C ALA A 136 39.08 -3.58 14.98
N ARG A 137 38.25 -3.93 15.97
CA ARG A 137 38.37 -5.20 16.72
C ARG A 137 37.62 -6.36 16.07
N ALA A 138 36.71 -6.06 15.14
CA ALA A 138 35.84 -7.03 14.49
C ALA A 138 36.33 -7.45 13.09
N LEU A 139 37.32 -6.74 12.54
CA LEU A 139 38.08 -7.07 11.32
C LEU A 139 39.41 -7.73 11.72
#